data_AF-A0A437M6E9-F1
#
_entry.id   AF-A0A437M6E9-F1
#
_cell.length_a   1.000
_cell.length_b   1.000
_cell.length_c   1.000
_cell.angle_alpha   90.00
_cell.angle_beta   90.00
_cell.angle_gamma   90.00
#
_symmetry.space_group_name_H-M   'P 1'
#
loop_
_entity.id
_entity.type
_entity.pdbx_description
1 polymer ?
#
loop_
_entity_poly.entity_id
_entity_poly.type
_entity_poly.pdbx_seq_one_letter_code
_entity_poly.pdbx_strand_id
1 'polypeptide(L)'
;MTGRERLGVSGLFAVMLIPILFLAASAAPAEDVRCSFADAAPVACRFADRVDAQGVHHMTFTAGSRRATFVGRSQSGWWSGNLDGRPAMGFERNRGHIVFSTTDLKTRFAWWYPKDEHGTY
;
A
#
# COMPACT_ATOMS: atom_id res chain seq x y z
N MET A 1 12.14 49.45 55.69
CA MET A 1 11.11 50.34 55.11
C MET A 1 11.49 50.60 53.66
N THR A 2 10.56 50.40 52.71
CA THR A 2 10.50 51.00 51.35
C THR A 2 11.72 50.81 50.42
N GLY A 3 11.64 50.49 49.13
CA GLY A 3 10.56 50.41 48.16
C GLY A 3 11.15 49.90 46.83
N ARG A 4 10.26 49.48 45.92
CA ARG A 4 10.52 49.05 44.53
C ARG A 4 11.19 50.15 43.72
N GLU A 5 12.10 49.79 42.79
CA GLU A 5 12.13 50.33 41.42
C GLU A 5 12.62 49.27 40.40
N ARG A 6 12.04 49.32 39.20
CA ARG A 6 12.12 48.34 38.11
C ARG A 6 13.10 48.83 37.04
N LEU A 7 13.98 47.97 36.55
CA LEU A 7 14.64 48.02 35.23
C LEU A 7 14.81 46.55 34.82
N GLY A 8 14.06 45.98 33.88
CA GLY A 8 14.07 46.37 32.47
C GLY A 8 15.07 45.49 31.70
N VAL A 9 14.98 44.17 31.82
CA VAL A 9 15.73 43.24 30.94
C VAL A 9 14.83 42.86 29.78
N SER A 10 15.03 43.58 28.68
CA SER A 10 14.53 43.25 27.36
C SER A 10 15.06 41.86 26.96
N GLY A 11 14.19 40.86 27.08
CA GLY A 11 14.46 39.51 26.63
C GLY A 11 14.64 39.48 25.11
N LEU A 12 15.87 39.27 24.67
CA LEU A 12 16.19 38.84 23.31
C LEU A 12 15.59 37.43 23.11
N PHE A 13 14.35 37.38 22.63
CA PHE A 13 13.78 36.17 22.05
C PHE A 13 14.46 35.93 20.70
N ALA A 14 15.52 35.13 20.70
CA ALA A 14 16.07 34.56 19.47
C ALA A 14 15.08 33.50 18.95
N VAL A 15 14.22 33.91 18.02
CA VAL A 15 13.33 33.01 17.27
C VAL A 15 14.20 32.20 16.31
N MET A 16 14.56 30.97 16.69
CA MET A 16 15.10 29.97 15.76
C MET A 16 13.97 29.59 14.78
N LEU A 17 14.00 30.21 13.60
CA LEU A 17 13.28 29.75 12.42
C LEU A 17 13.91 28.43 11.94
N ILE A 18 13.36 27.30 12.39
CA ILE A 18 13.63 25.98 11.81
C ILE A 18 12.79 25.89 10.53
N PRO A 19 13.39 25.85 9.32
CA PRO A 19 12.62 25.59 8.12
C PRO A 19 12.11 24.14 8.19
N ILE A 20 10.80 23.98 8.33
CA ILE A 20 10.14 22.68 8.22
C ILE A 20 10.27 22.26 6.75
N LEU A 21 11.27 21.43 6.46
CA LEU A 21 11.38 20.72 5.20
C LEU A 21 10.24 19.69 5.16
N PHE A 22 9.14 20.05 4.52
CA PHE A 22 8.10 19.11 4.13
C PHE A 22 8.69 18.14 3.10
N LEU A 23 9.14 16.97 3.54
CA LEU A 23 9.35 15.84 2.63
C LEU A 23 7.96 15.36 2.18
N ALA A 24 7.56 15.75 0.98
CA ALA A 24 6.40 15.17 0.32
C ALA A 24 6.75 13.71 -0.05
N ALA A 25 6.18 12.75 0.67
CA ALA A 25 6.27 11.34 0.28
C ALA A 25 5.44 11.13 -0.99
N SER A 26 6.10 11.00 -2.14
CA SER A 26 5.47 10.66 -3.41
C SER A 26 4.91 9.24 -3.34
N ALA A 27 3.59 9.11 -3.23
CA ALA A 27 2.92 7.82 -3.42
C ALA A 27 3.00 7.42 -4.90
N ALA A 28 3.38 6.17 -5.18
CA ALA A 28 3.33 5.63 -6.54
C ALA A 28 1.91 5.79 -7.13
N PRO A 29 1.79 6.12 -8.43
CA PRO A 29 0.49 6.31 -9.07
C PRO A 29 -0.32 5.01 -9.01
N ALA A 30 -1.61 5.13 -8.66
CA ALA A 30 -2.48 3.98 -8.64
C ALA A 30 -2.88 3.59 -10.08
N GLU A 31 -2.54 2.37 -10.49
CA GLU A 31 -2.76 1.84 -11.84
C GLU A 31 -4.16 1.23 -11.98
N ASP A 32 -4.70 1.26 -13.19
CA ASP A 32 -5.99 0.62 -13.50
C ASP A 32 -5.77 -0.86 -13.85
N VAL A 33 -6.36 -1.75 -13.05
CA VAL A 33 -6.29 -3.20 -13.21
C VAL A 33 -7.70 -3.81 -13.19
N ARG A 34 -7.78 -5.12 -13.49
CA ARG A 34 -8.96 -5.94 -13.23
C ARG A 34 -8.71 -6.73 -11.96
N CYS A 35 -9.73 -6.87 -11.11
CA CYS A 35 -9.69 -7.82 -10.00
C CYS A 35 -10.90 -8.73 -9.98
N SER A 36 -10.67 -9.95 -9.49
CA SER A 36 -11.70 -10.88 -9.07
C SER A 36 -11.54 -11.16 -7.58
N PHE A 37 -12.60 -10.97 -6.82
CA PHE A 37 -12.64 -11.18 -5.38
C PHE A 37 -13.50 -12.43 -5.10
N ALA A 38 -12.93 -13.42 -4.42
CA ALA A 38 -13.57 -14.72 -4.16
C ALA A 38 -14.14 -15.36 -5.44
N ASP A 39 -13.35 -15.34 -6.52
CA ASP A 39 -13.69 -15.90 -7.84
C ASP A 39 -14.95 -15.28 -8.49
N ALA A 40 -15.42 -14.12 -8.00
CA ALA A 40 -16.51 -13.37 -8.61
C ALA A 40 -16.14 -12.80 -9.99
N ALA A 41 -17.15 -12.35 -10.74
CA ALA A 41 -16.94 -11.69 -12.03
C ALA A 41 -15.92 -10.52 -11.91
N PRO A 42 -14.96 -10.39 -12.86
CA PRO A 42 -13.92 -9.38 -12.75
C PRO A 42 -14.45 -7.95 -12.86
N VAL A 43 -13.96 -7.07 -11.98
CA VAL A 43 -14.31 -5.64 -11.93
C VAL A 43 -13.07 -4.76 -12.12
N ALA A 44 -13.27 -3.51 -12.52
CA ALA A 44 -12.18 -2.54 -12.57
C ALA A 44 -11.76 -2.17 -11.15
N CYS A 45 -10.45 -2.05 -10.92
CA CYS A 45 -9.86 -1.69 -9.64
C CYS A 45 -8.70 -0.72 -9.81
N ARG A 46 -8.44 0.04 -8.75
CA ARG A 46 -7.16 0.74 -8.56
C ARG A 46 -6.17 -0.14 -7.82
N PHE A 47 -4.98 -0.29 -8.39
CA PHE A 47 -3.85 -0.99 -7.81
C PHE A 47 -2.80 0.02 -7.36
N ALA A 48 -2.31 -0.12 -6.13
CA ALA A 48 -1.13 0.59 -5.66
C ALA A 48 -0.17 -0.42 -5.05
N ASP A 49 1.12 -0.29 -5.36
CA ASP A 49 2.19 -1.07 -4.75
C ASP A 49 3.24 -0.14 -4.15
N ARG A 50 3.80 -0.59 -3.03
CA ARG A 50 4.97 0.00 -2.41
C ARG A 50 5.88 -1.11 -1.97
N VAL A 51 7.14 -1.03 -2.39
CA VAL A 51 8.15 -1.99 -1.97
C VAL A 51 8.97 -1.37 -0.85
N ASP A 52 9.07 -2.06 0.28
CA ASP A 52 9.91 -1.62 1.39
C ASP A 52 11.41 -1.88 1.13
N ALA A 53 12.26 -1.43 2.06
CA ALA A 53 13.70 -1.59 1.95
C ALA A 53 14.16 -3.07 1.98
N GLN A 54 13.28 -3.99 2.39
CA GLN A 54 13.51 -5.43 2.49
C GLN A 54 12.85 -6.21 1.35
N GLY A 55 12.38 -5.52 0.31
CA GLY A 55 11.77 -6.12 -0.87
C GLY A 55 10.36 -6.67 -0.62
N VAL A 56 9.69 -6.27 0.46
CA VAL A 56 8.30 -6.65 0.74
C VAL A 56 7.38 -5.68 0.00
N HIS A 57 6.49 -6.23 -0.82
CA HIS A 57 5.44 -5.50 -1.51
C HIS A 57 4.27 -5.28 -0.57
N HIS A 58 3.75 -4.06 -0.57
CA HIS A 58 2.53 -3.63 0.13
C HIS A 58 1.49 -3.25 -0.92
N MET A 59 0.86 -4.28 -1.47
CA MET A 59 -0.10 -4.16 -2.57
C MET A 59 -1.49 -3.87 -2.02
N THR A 60 -2.15 -2.86 -2.57
CA THR A 60 -3.55 -2.52 -2.26
C THR A 60 -4.36 -2.46 -3.53
N PHE A 61 -5.51 -3.15 -3.53
CA PHE A 61 -6.46 -3.18 -4.62
C PHE A 61 -7.80 -2.65 -4.13
N THR A 62 -8.36 -1.64 -4.81
CA THR A 62 -9.63 -1.01 -4.40
C THR A 62 -10.62 -0.99 -5.55
N ALA A 63 -11.83 -1.51 -5.33
CA ALA A 63 -12.95 -1.50 -6.27
C ALA A 63 -14.25 -1.12 -5.55
N GLY A 64 -14.67 0.15 -5.71
CA GLY A 64 -15.80 0.69 -4.95
C GLY A 64 -15.53 0.61 -3.43
N SER A 65 -16.43 -0.05 -2.69
CA SER A 65 -16.28 -0.30 -1.24
C SER A 65 -15.40 -1.51 -0.90
N ARG A 66 -14.98 -2.30 -1.89
CA ARG A 66 -14.17 -3.51 -1.68
C ARG A 66 -12.69 -3.15 -1.72
N ARG A 67 -11.92 -3.77 -0.82
CA ARG A 67 -10.47 -3.66 -0.76
C ARG A 67 -9.86 -5.04 -0.53
N ALA A 68 -8.74 -5.31 -1.17
CA ALA A 68 -7.84 -6.41 -0.84
C ALA A 68 -6.44 -5.84 -0.62
N THR A 69 -5.73 -6.34 0.38
CA THR A 69 -4.36 -5.96 0.67
C THR A 69 -3.49 -7.21 0.73
N PHE A 70 -2.44 -7.24 -0.07
CA PHE A 70 -1.41 -8.28 0.00
C PHE A 70 -0.10 -7.68 0.48
N VAL A 71 0.48 -8.26 1.53
CA VAL A 71 1.80 -7.89 2.04
C VAL A 71 2.70 -9.11 1.98
N GLY A 72 3.71 -9.08 1.11
CA GLY A 72 4.52 -10.27 0.86
C GLY A 72 5.69 -10.04 -0.09
N ARG A 73 6.40 -11.12 -0.41
CA ARG A 73 7.53 -11.11 -1.34
C ARG A 73 7.21 -11.92 -2.58
N SER A 74 7.65 -11.42 -3.73
CA SER A 74 7.72 -12.22 -4.95
C SER A 74 8.94 -13.13 -4.89
N GLN A 75 8.77 -14.37 -5.32
CA GLN A 75 9.83 -15.29 -5.73
C GLN A 75 9.69 -15.61 -7.22
N SER A 76 10.59 -16.42 -7.78
CA SER A 76 10.46 -16.90 -9.17
C SER A 76 9.20 -17.73 -9.35
N GLY A 77 8.14 -17.12 -9.89
CA GLY A 77 6.88 -17.76 -10.28
C GLY A 77 5.82 -17.88 -9.18
N TRP A 78 6.09 -17.41 -7.97
CA TRP A 78 5.14 -17.47 -6.85
C TRP A 78 5.37 -16.34 -5.84
N TRP A 79 4.42 -16.17 -4.93
CA TRP A 79 4.45 -15.14 -3.89
C TRP A 79 4.17 -15.77 -2.52
N SER A 80 4.75 -15.20 -1.47
CA SER A 80 4.43 -15.56 -0.09
C SER A 80 4.18 -14.32 0.76
N GLY A 81 3.18 -14.38 1.63
CA GLY A 81 2.83 -13.24 2.46
C GLY A 81 1.51 -13.39 3.18
N ASN A 82 0.81 -12.28 3.36
CA ASN A 82 -0.51 -12.21 3.95
C ASN A 82 -1.49 -11.52 3.00
N LEU A 83 -2.66 -12.12 2.81
CA LEU A 83 -3.83 -11.53 2.15
C LEU A 83 -4.82 -11.10 3.24
N ASP A 84 -5.12 -9.81 3.31
CA ASP A 84 -5.99 -9.19 4.32
C ASP A 84 -5.62 -9.61 5.77
N GLY A 85 -4.32 -9.68 6.04
CA GLY A 85 -3.76 -10.04 7.35
C GLY A 85 -3.70 -11.54 7.64
N ARG A 86 -4.08 -12.40 6.69
CA ARG A 86 -4.08 -13.86 6.84
C ARG A 86 -2.98 -14.51 5.98
N PRO A 87 -2.27 -15.54 6.47
CA PRO A 87 -1.24 -16.22 5.69
C PRO A 87 -1.76 -16.66 4.32
N ALA A 88 -1.02 -16.32 3.28
CA ALA A 88 -1.42 -16.52 1.90
C ALA A 88 -0.22 -16.83 0.98
N MET A 89 -0.53 -17.50 -0.11
CA MET A 89 0.37 -17.76 -1.22
C MET A 89 -0.21 -17.11 -2.48
N GLY A 90 0.68 -16.69 -3.38
CA GLY A 90 0.29 -16.26 -4.71
C GLY A 90 0.98 -17.07 -5.79
N PHE A 91 0.34 -17.18 -6.94
CA PHE A 91 0.92 -17.77 -8.13
C PHE A 91 0.45 -17.03 -9.37
N GLU A 92 1.29 -17.05 -10.39
CA GLU A 92 0.94 -16.53 -11.71
C GLU A 92 0.16 -17.62 -12.47
N ARG A 93 -1.13 -17.39 -12.72
CA ARG A 93 -1.99 -18.33 -13.45
C ARG A 93 -1.63 -18.34 -14.94
N ASN A 94 -1.39 -17.17 -15.50
CA ASN A 94 -0.83 -16.92 -16.82
C ASN A 94 -0.15 -15.55 -16.82
N ARG A 95 0.50 -15.17 -17.92
CA ARG A 95 1.35 -13.98 -17.99
C ARG A 95 0.61 -12.73 -17.48
N GLY A 96 1.06 -12.16 -16.37
CA GLY A 96 0.48 -10.95 -15.77
C GLY A 96 -0.80 -11.15 -14.95
N HIS A 97 -1.29 -12.38 -14.78
CA HIS A 97 -2.44 -12.71 -13.95
C HIS A 97 -2.01 -13.42 -12.68
N ILE A 98 -2.09 -12.69 -11.57
CA ILE A 98 -1.69 -13.19 -10.27
C ILE A 98 -2.93 -13.55 -9.46
N VAL A 99 -2.89 -14.72 -8.83
CA VAL A 99 -3.91 -15.20 -7.91
C VAL A 99 -3.29 -15.36 -6.53
N PHE A 100 -3.86 -14.70 -5.53
CA PHE A 100 -3.58 -14.90 -4.11
C PHE A 100 -4.65 -15.77 -3.47
N SER A 101 -4.26 -16.69 -2.60
CA SER A 101 -5.16 -17.48 -1.78
C SER A 101 -4.63 -17.60 -0.36
N THR A 102 -5.51 -17.47 0.63
CA THR A 102 -5.16 -17.84 2.00
C THR A 102 -4.87 -19.33 2.09
N THR A 103 -4.01 -19.73 3.03
CA THR A 103 -3.58 -21.13 3.19
C THR A 103 -4.72 -22.07 3.60
N ASP A 104 -5.77 -21.54 4.23
CA ASP A 104 -7.01 -22.27 4.53
C ASP A 104 -8.01 -22.30 3.36
N LEU A 105 -7.64 -21.73 2.21
CA LEU A 105 -8.41 -21.67 0.97
C LEU A 105 -9.75 -20.94 1.05
N LYS A 106 -10.05 -20.26 2.17
CA LYS A 106 -11.33 -19.56 2.36
C LYS A 106 -11.39 -18.21 1.65
N THR A 107 -10.25 -17.63 1.31
CA THR A 107 -10.17 -16.33 0.67
C THR A 107 -9.28 -16.43 -0.55
N ARG A 108 -9.81 -16.02 -1.70
CA ARG A 108 -9.12 -15.97 -2.98
C ARG A 108 -9.28 -14.58 -3.58
N PHE A 109 -8.22 -14.09 -4.20
CA PHE A 109 -8.21 -12.80 -4.88
C PHE A 109 -7.33 -12.93 -6.11
N ALA A 110 -7.78 -12.41 -7.24
CA ALA A 110 -6.99 -12.40 -8.46
C ALA A 110 -6.95 -10.99 -9.06
N TRP A 111 -5.85 -10.67 -9.73
CA TRP A 111 -5.70 -9.41 -10.45
C TRP A 111 -4.82 -9.55 -11.70
N TRP A 112 -5.06 -8.69 -12.69
CA TRP A 112 -4.28 -8.59 -13.92
C TRP A 112 -4.46 -7.21 -14.56
N TYR A 113 -3.50 -6.79 -15.39
CA TYR A 113 -3.69 -5.62 -16.23
C TYR A 113 -4.69 -5.94 -17.36
N PRO A 114 -5.49 -4.97 -17.84
CA PRO A 114 -6.46 -5.23 -18.91
C PRO A 114 -5.83 -5.82 -20.19
N LYS A 115 -4.58 -5.46 -20.49
CA LYS A 115 -3.82 -6.01 -21.64
C LYS A 115 -3.47 -7.50 -21.51
N ASP A 116 -3.46 -8.01 -20.28
CA ASP A 116 -3.13 -9.39 -19.92
C ASP A 116 -4.41 -10.22 -19.68
N GLU A 117 -5.58 -9.69 -20.04
CA GLU A 117 -6.86 -10.40 -19.99
C GLU A 117 -6.90 -11.49 -21.06
N HIS A 118 -6.55 -12.71 -20.66
CA HIS A 118 -6.72 -13.90 -21.48
C HIS A 118 -8.06 -14.57 -21.16
N GLY A 119 -8.80 -14.97 -22.20
CA GLY A 119 -10.09 -15.65 -22.08
C GLY A 119 -10.04 -16.83 -21.12
N THR A 120 -11.17 -17.13 -20.49
CA THR A 120 -11.33 -18.29 -19.60
C THR A 120 -10.97 -19.58 -20.34
N TYR A 121 -9.87 -20.22 -19.95
CA TYR A 121 -9.52 -21.60 -20.34
C TYR A 121 -10.42 -22.60 -19.62
#